data_AF-A0A2H9TCR2-F1
#
_entry.id   AF-A0A2H9TCR2-F1
#
_cell.length_a   1.000
_cell.length_b   1.000
_cell.length_c   1.000
_cell.angle_alpha   90.00
_cell.angle_beta   90.00
_cell.angle_gamma   90.00
#
_symmetry.space_group_name_H-M   'P 1'
#
loop_
_entity.id
_entity.type
_entity.pdbx_description
1 polymer ?
#
loop_
_entity_poly.entity_id
_entity_poly.type
_entity_poly.pdbx_seq_one_letter_code
_entity_poly.pdbx_strand_id
1 'polypeptide(L)'
;MEQVQIQAPKIRTLLDSSNQFYQDLLGYKPEQTSLQQIPESQWNEFVTQRGLNPNSSGIYLPRNQTAVIQGENPLSLFHEYFGHGLYCEQNLTGRKLVDLEKRLLEEEKQEFSKGKFTLEDIQRFRQQNQTFQELENFRQDNLGRYELFAIWTEHLLSGEHNLRDDFERKYDSLERQEKEAVDSVINFSQEYGNLATMYSQGMARRTTPERVKGLLEDVYKDKLKDVRFALLYGSKNEFSDIDIFIVGENPQESHSDFLDAKMQSPRDLRKGIKNFDVRTLIPLMNGEFIFGNRDYFEQSRQKVLSQPISEEAIKHNLKWSFRMQRLRDENSKDDFLRNKFEGYSQTYLANALVLRQGKRLFTKEDLLSYSQQEKKIQLKGGTEKNAT
;
A
#
# COMPACT_ATOMS: atom_id res chain seq x y z
N MET A 1 22.23 21.51 22.27
CA MET A 1 23.45 21.64 21.44
C MET A 1 23.29 20.68 20.28
N GLU A 2 22.90 21.19 19.11
CA GLU A 2 22.91 20.43 17.87
C GLU A 2 24.37 20.17 17.48
N GLN A 3 24.83 18.94 17.68
CA GLN A 3 26.03 18.47 16.98
C GLN A 3 25.59 18.13 15.55
N VAL A 4 25.84 19.05 14.62
CA VAL A 4 25.87 18.73 13.20
C VAL A 4 27.05 17.78 12.99
N GLN A 5 26.80 16.48 13.05
CA GLN A 5 27.79 15.48 12.65
C GLN A 5 27.99 15.58 11.14
N ILE A 6 29.21 15.95 10.74
CA ILE A 6 29.64 15.94 9.35
C ILE A 6 29.69 14.47 8.93
N GLN A 7 28.72 14.04 8.11
CA GLN A 7 28.72 12.71 7.52
C GLN A 7 29.96 12.53 6.63
N ALA A 8 30.60 11.37 6.73
CA ALA A 8 31.73 11.06 5.86
C ALA A 8 31.33 11.11 4.37
N PRO A 9 32.23 11.53 3.45
CA PRO A 9 31.90 11.69 2.04
C PRO A 9 31.28 10.44 1.39
N LYS A 10 31.78 9.25 1.73
CA LYS A 10 31.28 7.97 1.20
C LYS A 10 29.84 7.68 1.65
N ILE A 11 29.56 7.84 2.94
CA ILE A 11 28.20 7.63 3.50
C ILE A 11 27.21 8.63 2.91
N ARG A 12 27.61 9.89 2.74
CA ARG A 12 26.77 10.90 2.12
C ARG A 12 26.41 10.55 0.67
N THR A 13 27.38 10.11 -0.14
CA THR A 13 27.11 9.68 -1.52
C THR A 13 26.13 8.51 -1.57
N LEU A 14 26.31 7.51 -0.70
CA LEU A 14 25.39 6.36 -0.60
C LEU A 14 23.99 6.79 -0.15
N LEU A 15 23.90 7.69 0.82
CA LEU A 15 22.64 8.23 1.30
C LEU A 15 21.90 8.97 0.16
N ASP A 16 22.57 9.87 -0.54
CA ASP A 16 21.96 10.67 -1.61
C ASP A 16 21.51 9.81 -2.81
N SER A 17 22.33 8.85 -3.23
CA SER A 17 22.01 7.95 -4.33
C SER A 17 20.90 6.94 -3.98
N SER A 18 20.92 6.34 -2.79
CA SER A 18 19.83 5.47 -2.32
C SER A 18 18.52 6.24 -2.11
N ASN A 19 18.60 7.49 -1.66
CA ASN A 19 17.43 8.38 -1.59
C ASN A 19 16.83 8.61 -2.98
N GLN A 20 17.67 8.86 -3.99
CA GLN A 20 17.21 9.04 -5.37
C GLN A 20 16.59 7.74 -5.90
N PHE A 21 17.23 6.59 -5.66
CA PHE A 21 16.72 5.28 -6.02
C PHE A 21 15.30 5.05 -5.49
N TYR A 22 15.02 5.32 -4.22
CA TYR A 22 13.67 5.17 -3.67
C TYR A 22 12.70 6.23 -4.17
N GLN A 23 13.16 7.47 -4.38
CA GLN A 23 12.32 8.50 -4.98
C GLN A 23 11.83 8.08 -6.37
N ASP A 24 12.69 7.47 -7.17
CA ASP A 24 12.35 6.98 -8.50
C ASP A 24 11.48 5.71 -8.42
N LEU A 25 11.85 4.76 -7.56
CA LEU A 25 11.13 3.49 -7.41
C LEU A 25 9.74 3.65 -6.78
N LEU A 26 9.64 4.38 -5.66
CA LEU A 26 8.44 4.46 -4.81
C LEU A 26 7.74 5.82 -4.87
N GLY A 27 8.44 6.87 -5.30
CA GLY A 27 7.91 8.24 -5.26
C GLY A 27 8.13 8.94 -3.93
N TYR A 28 8.91 8.34 -3.03
CA TYR A 28 9.28 8.91 -1.73
C TYR A 28 10.60 8.29 -1.25
N LYS A 29 11.17 8.91 -0.21
CA LYS A 29 12.36 8.48 0.52
C LYS A 29 12.15 8.75 2.01
N PRO A 30 13.05 8.33 2.92
CA PRO A 30 12.96 8.77 4.31
C PRO A 30 12.99 10.30 4.40
N GLU A 31 12.05 10.88 5.13
CA GLU A 31 11.95 12.32 5.35
C GLU A 31 12.05 12.68 6.84
N GLN A 32 11.51 11.83 7.71
CA GLN A 32 11.51 12.03 9.16
C GLN A 32 12.71 11.36 9.84
N THR A 33 13.27 10.33 9.20
CA THR A 33 14.39 9.57 9.75
C THR A 33 15.67 10.38 9.71
N SER A 34 16.27 10.52 10.89
CA SER A 34 17.58 11.14 11.08
C SER A 34 18.69 10.07 11.05
N LEU A 35 19.85 10.43 10.51
CA LEU A 35 21.05 9.59 10.53
C LEU A 35 22.07 10.15 11.51
N GLN A 36 22.50 9.33 12.47
CA GLN A 36 23.59 9.61 13.39
C GLN A 36 24.74 8.63 13.14
N GLN A 37 25.97 9.14 13.07
CA GLN A 37 27.15 8.34 12.81
C GLN A 37 28.07 8.37 14.02
N ILE A 38 28.32 7.23 14.64
CA ILE A 38 29.20 7.13 15.81
C ILE A 38 30.56 6.57 15.36
N PRO A 39 31.68 7.26 15.61
CA PRO A 39 33.01 6.73 15.29
C PRO A 39 33.24 5.36 15.92
N GLU A 40 33.93 4.45 15.23
CA GLU A 40 34.22 3.10 15.74
C GLU A 40 34.85 3.12 17.13
N SER A 41 35.76 4.06 17.38
CA SER A 41 36.45 4.25 18.66
C SER A 41 35.51 4.61 19.82
N GLN A 42 34.31 5.13 19.54
CA GLN A 42 33.31 5.54 20.53
C GLN A 42 32.12 4.57 20.60
N TRP A 43 32.06 3.58 19.70
CA TRP A 43 30.90 2.69 19.58
C TRP A 43 30.65 1.87 20.84
N ASN A 44 31.69 1.22 21.36
CA ASN A 44 31.58 0.38 22.55
C ASN A 44 31.12 1.18 23.78
N GLU A 45 31.58 2.42 23.92
CA GLU A 45 31.11 3.30 24.99
C GLU A 45 29.63 3.65 24.79
N PHE A 46 29.26 4.05 23.57
CA PHE A 46 27.90 4.42 23.22
C PHE A 46 26.88 3.29 23.48
N VAL A 47 27.17 2.07 23.01
CA VAL A 47 26.27 0.91 23.21
C VAL A 47 26.21 0.51 24.68
N THR A 48 27.34 0.51 25.39
CA THR A 48 27.40 0.15 26.82
C THR A 48 26.58 1.12 27.67
N GLN A 49 26.74 2.42 27.46
CA GLN A 49 26.01 3.45 28.21
C GLN A 49 24.49 3.36 28.00
N ARG A 50 24.04 2.78 26.89
CA ARG A 50 22.62 2.64 26.54
C ARG A 50 22.07 1.24 26.74
N GLY A 51 22.88 0.29 27.24
CA GLY A 51 22.47 -1.10 27.41
C GLY A 51 22.11 -1.81 26.10
N LEU A 52 22.78 -1.44 25.01
CA LEU A 52 22.53 -1.97 23.67
C LEU A 52 23.50 -3.12 23.35
N ASN A 53 23.17 -3.95 22.36
CA ASN A 53 24.01 -5.08 21.96
C ASN A 53 25.36 -4.57 21.40
N PRO A 54 26.51 -4.90 22.03
CA PRO A 54 27.82 -4.43 21.56
C PRO A 54 28.26 -5.04 20.24
N ASN A 55 27.65 -6.16 19.82
CA ASN A 55 27.94 -6.82 18.55
C ASN A 55 27.15 -6.23 17.38
N SER A 56 26.21 -5.31 17.64
CA SER A 56 25.52 -4.62 16.55
C SER A 56 26.42 -3.54 15.96
N SER A 57 26.35 -3.33 14.65
CA SER A 57 27.00 -2.21 13.94
C SER A 57 26.03 -1.09 13.56
N GLY A 58 24.74 -1.24 13.90
CA GLY A 58 23.68 -0.30 13.61
C GLY A 58 22.51 -0.45 14.59
N ILE A 59 21.78 0.63 14.85
CA ILE A 59 20.60 0.62 15.71
C ILE A 59 19.60 1.67 15.22
N TYR A 60 18.37 1.24 14.95
CA TYR A 60 17.26 2.15 14.72
C TYR A 60 16.47 2.38 16.01
N LEU A 61 16.17 3.64 16.29
CA LEU A 61 15.39 4.07 17.45
C LEU A 61 14.03 4.60 16.98
N PRO A 62 12.96 3.77 16.94
CA PRO A 62 11.66 4.19 16.41
C PRO A 62 11.06 5.40 17.13
N ARG A 63 11.31 5.52 18.44
CA ARG A 63 10.85 6.60 19.31
C ARG A 63 11.19 8.00 18.78
N ASN A 64 12.37 8.15 18.22
CA ASN A 64 12.89 9.41 17.70
C ASN A 64 13.22 9.34 16.21
N GLN A 65 12.87 8.23 15.55
CA GLN A 65 13.14 7.96 14.14
C GLN A 65 14.60 8.28 13.80
N THR A 66 15.52 7.68 14.57
CA THR A 66 16.96 7.88 14.41
C THR A 66 17.62 6.56 14.07
N ALA A 67 18.25 6.49 12.91
CA ALA A 67 19.20 5.44 12.57
C ALA A 67 20.58 5.83 13.08
N VAL A 68 21.19 4.99 13.89
CA VAL A 68 22.54 5.17 14.41
C VAL A 68 23.44 4.10 13.79
N ILE A 69 24.51 4.51 13.12
CA ILE A 69 25.45 3.58 12.48
C ILE A 69 26.86 3.69 13.07
N GLN A 70 27.55 2.57 13.15
CA GLN A 70 28.96 2.49 13.55
C GLN A 70 29.87 2.83 12.36
N GLY A 71 30.73 3.84 12.54
CA GLY A 71 31.73 4.22 11.54
C GLY A 71 31.11 4.49 10.17
N GLU A 72 31.83 4.15 9.12
CA GLU A 72 31.35 4.25 7.73
C GLU A 72 30.82 2.91 7.22
N ASN A 73 29.92 2.27 7.97
CA ASN A 73 29.35 0.97 7.59
C ASN A 73 28.14 1.13 6.64
N PRO A 74 28.26 0.80 5.33
CA PRO A 74 27.19 0.97 4.36
C PRO A 74 26.00 0.04 4.62
N LEU A 75 26.26 -1.19 5.07
CA LEU A 75 25.21 -2.18 5.30
C LEU A 75 24.32 -1.75 6.47
N SER A 76 24.90 -1.19 7.53
CA SER A 76 24.13 -0.60 8.63
C SER A 76 23.37 0.66 8.20
N LEU A 77 23.91 1.47 7.28
CA LEU A 77 23.12 2.56 6.68
C LEU A 77 21.88 2.00 5.97
N PHE A 78 22.05 0.98 5.13
CA PHE A 78 20.93 0.39 4.38
C PHE A 78 19.90 -0.25 5.32
N HIS A 79 20.36 -1.01 6.31
CA HIS A 79 19.50 -1.70 7.27
C HIS A 79 18.71 -0.73 8.15
N GLU A 80 19.39 0.19 8.83
CA GLU A 80 18.80 1.03 9.85
C GLU A 80 18.06 2.24 9.25
N TYR A 81 18.70 2.96 8.34
CA TYR A 81 18.14 4.20 7.80
C TYR A 81 17.10 3.92 6.71
N PHE A 82 17.41 3.04 5.77
CA PHE A 82 16.48 2.73 4.69
C PHE A 82 15.51 1.61 5.05
N GLY A 83 15.98 0.51 5.65
CA GLY A 83 15.12 -0.61 6.05
C GLY A 83 14.12 -0.19 7.12
N HIS A 84 14.59 0.05 8.34
CA HIS A 84 13.70 0.42 9.43
C HIS A 84 13.09 1.83 9.29
N GLY A 85 13.88 2.81 8.85
CA GLY A 85 13.38 4.18 8.64
C GLY A 85 12.21 4.26 7.65
N LEU A 86 12.35 3.69 6.44
CA LEU A 86 11.24 3.66 5.47
C LEU A 86 10.05 2.90 6.04
N TYR A 87 10.28 1.75 6.66
CA TYR A 87 9.19 0.95 7.23
C TYR A 87 8.40 1.76 8.25
N CYS A 88 9.07 2.40 9.20
CA CYS A 88 8.42 3.23 10.21
C CYS A 88 7.69 4.46 9.65
N GLU A 89 8.16 5.03 8.55
CA GLU A 89 7.52 6.21 7.93
C GLU A 89 6.40 5.86 6.96
N GLN A 90 6.51 4.76 6.22
CA GLN A 90 5.71 4.49 5.02
C GLN A 90 4.97 3.15 5.06
N ASN A 91 4.97 2.46 6.21
CA ASN A 91 4.16 1.27 6.47
C ASN A 91 3.18 1.53 7.63
N LEU A 92 1.93 1.05 7.54
CA LEU A 92 0.95 1.23 8.63
C LEU A 92 1.39 0.58 9.95
N THR A 93 1.97 -0.62 9.87
CA THR A 93 2.51 -1.34 11.04
C THR A 93 3.71 -0.59 11.62
N GLY A 94 4.60 -0.09 10.76
CA GLY A 94 5.75 0.72 11.18
C GLY A 94 5.34 2.04 11.84
N ARG A 95 4.34 2.73 11.29
CA ARG A 95 3.77 3.95 11.90
C ARG A 95 3.19 3.67 13.29
N LYS A 96 2.44 2.57 13.43
CA LYS A 96 1.90 2.15 14.73
C LYS A 96 3.00 1.87 15.75
N LEU A 97 4.14 1.28 15.35
CA LEU A 97 5.30 1.10 16.23
C LEU A 97 5.81 2.45 16.76
N VAL A 98 5.98 3.43 15.87
CA VAL A 98 6.43 4.78 16.24
C VAL A 98 5.43 5.47 17.17
N ASP A 99 4.13 5.35 16.89
CA ASP A 99 3.07 5.95 17.70
C ASP A 99 3.05 5.39 19.13
N LEU A 100 3.18 4.06 19.27
CA LEU A 100 3.25 3.41 20.59
C LEU A 100 4.49 3.84 21.38
N GLU A 101 5.65 3.94 20.72
CA GLU A 101 6.89 4.43 21.33
C GLU A 101 6.79 5.89 21.79
N LYS A 102 6.21 6.76 20.96
CA LYS A 102 6.01 8.17 21.30
C LYS A 102 5.00 8.30 22.45
N ARG A 103 3.92 7.54 22.43
CA ARG A 103 2.92 7.53 23.52
C ARG A 103 3.55 7.10 24.85
N LEU A 104 4.33 6.03 24.84
CA LEU A 104 5.06 5.57 26.03
C LEU A 104 6.03 6.65 26.55
N LEU A 105 6.76 7.32 25.66
CA LEU A 105 7.67 8.39 26.06
C LEU A 105 6.95 9.56 26.74
N GLU A 106 5.79 9.97 26.24
CA GLU A 106 5.01 11.04 26.86
C GLU A 106 4.47 10.63 28.23
N GLU A 107 4.04 9.37 28.40
CA GLU A 107 3.65 8.83 29.70
C GLU A 107 4.84 8.78 30.68
N GLU A 108 6.03 8.35 30.24
CA GLU A 108 7.27 8.39 31.03
C GLU A 108 7.61 9.81 31.46
N LYS A 109 7.54 10.79 30.56
CA LYS A 109 7.81 12.21 30.88
C LYS A 109 6.84 12.75 31.91
N GLN A 110 5.56 12.37 31.84
CA GLN A 110 4.54 12.82 32.78
C GLN A 110 4.79 12.25 34.18
N GLU A 111 4.99 10.93 34.28
CA GLU A 111 5.25 10.23 35.54
C GLU A 111 6.50 10.79 36.23
N PHE A 112 7.57 10.98 35.46
CA PHE A 112 8.86 11.39 35.98
C PHE A 112 9.12 12.90 35.90
N SER A 113 8.08 13.70 35.69
CA SER A 113 8.17 15.16 35.48
C SER A 113 8.72 15.95 36.69
N LYS A 114 8.61 15.40 37.91
CA LYS A 114 8.85 16.14 39.17
C LYS A 114 10.06 15.68 39.98
N GLY A 115 10.89 14.77 39.48
CA GLY A 115 11.99 14.23 40.28
C GLY A 115 13.11 13.61 39.47
N LYS A 116 14.23 13.33 40.17
CA LYS A 116 15.23 12.40 39.66
C LYS A 116 14.67 10.98 39.81
N PHE A 117 14.80 10.19 38.77
CA PHE A 117 14.40 8.78 38.74
C PHE A 117 15.61 7.93 38.38
N THR A 118 15.59 6.66 38.75
CA THR A 118 16.61 5.68 38.35
C THR A 118 16.12 4.84 37.17
N LEU A 119 17.01 4.00 36.62
CA LEU A 119 16.63 3.05 35.59
C LEU A 119 15.62 2.01 36.11
N GLU A 120 15.77 1.59 37.37
CA GLU A 120 14.85 0.65 38.03
C GLU A 120 13.44 1.23 38.18
N ASP A 121 13.32 2.53 38.44
CA ASP A 121 12.02 3.21 38.50
C ASP A 121 11.31 3.17 37.14
N ILE A 122 12.03 3.43 36.05
CA ILE A 122 11.50 3.32 34.68
C ILE A 122 11.07 1.88 34.38
N GLN A 123 11.91 0.90 34.73
CA GLN A 123 11.59 -0.52 34.49
C GLN A 123 10.33 -0.94 35.25
N ARG A 124 10.17 -0.52 36.51
CA ARG A 124 8.97 -0.80 37.32
C ARG A 124 7.73 -0.15 36.72
N PHE A 125 7.83 1.11 36.29
CA PHE A 125 6.74 1.81 35.60
C PHE A 125 6.31 1.04 34.34
N ARG A 126 7.26 0.69 33.47
CA ARG A 126 7.00 -0.05 32.22
C ARG A 126 6.30 -1.38 32.47
N GLN A 127 6.73 -2.16 33.46
CA GLN A 127 6.09 -3.44 33.79
C GLN A 127 4.59 -3.31 34.13
N GLN A 128 4.18 -2.17 34.70
CA GLN A 128 2.79 -1.92 35.09
C GLN A 128 2.02 -1.09 34.05
N ASN A 129 2.71 -0.54 33.05
CA ASN A 129 2.16 0.38 32.07
C ASN A 129 1.48 -0.35 30.90
N GLN A 130 0.21 -0.03 30.62
CA GLN A 130 -0.55 -0.68 29.56
C GLN A 130 0.03 -0.41 28.15
N THR A 131 0.50 0.80 27.88
CA THR A 131 1.12 1.15 26.59
C THR A 131 2.39 0.34 26.36
N PHE A 132 3.21 0.11 27.38
CA PHE A 132 4.38 -0.75 27.28
C PHE A 132 4.01 -2.21 26.99
N GLN A 133 3.00 -2.75 27.66
CA GLN A 133 2.52 -4.11 27.38
C GLN A 133 1.97 -4.24 25.95
N GLU A 134 1.22 -3.24 25.49
CA GLU A 134 0.75 -3.19 24.09
C GLU A 134 1.94 -3.14 23.10
N LEU A 135 2.95 -2.31 23.38
CA LEU A 135 4.15 -2.20 22.56
C LEU A 135 4.94 -3.50 22.50
N GLU A 136 5.14 -4.20 23.62
CA GLU A 136 5.86 -5.46 23.66
C GLU A 136 5.11 -6.57 22.91
N ASN A 137 3.80 -6.69 23.09
CA ASN A 137 2.99 -7.63 22.31
C ASN A 137 3.06 -7.30 20.81
N PHE A 138 2.92 -6.02 20.46
CA PHE A 138 2.99 -5.57 19.08
C PHE A 138 4.35 -5.87 18.44
N ARG A 139 5.45 -5.70 19.19
CA ARG A 139 6.80 -6.08 18.75
C ARG A 139 6.89 -7.57 18.51
N GLN A 140 6.46 -8.41 19.45
CA GLN A 140 6.50 -9.86 19.30
C GLN A 140 5.76 -10.34 18.04
N ASP A 141 4.59 -9.74 17.75
CA ASP A 141 3.77 -10.10 16.60
C ASP A 141 4.36 -9.64 15.25
N ASN A 142 5.23 -8.61 15.23
CA ASN A 142 5.67 -7.95 13.99
C ASN A 142 7.19 -7.94 13.77
N LEU A 143 8.00 -8.34 14.76
CA LEU A 143 9.47 -8.28 14.70
C LEU A 143 10.01 -8.98 13.47
N GLY A 144 9.52 -10.19 13.17
CA GLY A 144 9.97 -10.95 12.01
C GLY A 144 9.77 -10.20 10.69
N ARG A 145 8.64 -9.52 10.50
CA ARG A 145 8.38 -8.73 9.27
C ARG A 145 9.22 -7.46 9.22
N TYR A 146 9.38 -6.81 10.36
CA TYR A 146 10.15 -5.59 10.52
C TYR A 146 11.64 -5.81 10.19
N GLU A 147 12.24 -6.86 10.73
CA GLU A 147 13.64 -7.25 10.45
C GLU A 147 13.81 -7.78 9.02
N LEU A 148 12.89 -8.64 8.56
CA LEU A 148 12.95 -9.19 7.21
C LEU A 148 12.94 -8.09 6.13
N PHE A 149 12.13 -7.04 6.32
CA PHE A 149 12.12 -5.89 5.42
C PHE A 149 13.47 -5.14 5.41
N ALA A 150 14.09 -4.98 6.58
CA ALA A 150 15.39 -4.31 6.69
C ALA A 150 16.53 -5.12 6.07
N ILE A 151 16.58 -6.43 6.31
CA ILE A 151 17.55 -7.34 5.68
C ILE A 151 17.38 -7.35 4.16
N TRP A 152 16.14 -7.43 3.67
CA TRP A 152 15.90 -7.37 2.23
C TRP A 152 16.27 -6.01 1.62
N THR A 153 16.04 -4.91 2.34
CA THR A 153 16.48 -3.57 1.92
C THR A 153 18.01 -3.48 1.82
N GLU A 154 18.71 -4.06 2.80
CA GLU A 154 20.16 -4.20 2.79
C GLU A 154 20.65 -5.02 1.59
N HIS A 155 19.97 -6.13 1.27
CA HIS A 155 20.20 -6.89 0.04
C HIS A 155 19.96 -6.02 -1.21
N LEU A 156 18.84 -5.30 -1.29
CA LEU A 156 18.52 -4.51 -2.46
C LEU A 156 19.60 -3.45 -2.75
N LEU A 157 19.94 -2.65 -1.75
CA LEU A 157 20.89 -1.53 -1.91
C LEU A 157 22.34 -2.01 -2.01
N SER A 158 22.72 -3.12 -1.39
CA SER A 158 24.06 -3.68 -1.59
C SER A 158 24.28 -4.11 -3.04
N GLY A 159 23.24 -4.59 -3.74
CA GLY A 159 23.31 -4.84 -5.19
C GLY A 159 23.51 -3.57 -5.99
N GLU A 160 22.69 -2.54 -5.73
CA GLU A 160 22.74 -1.26 -6.42
C GLU A 160 24.11 -0.58 -6.30
N HIS A 161 24.79 -0.74 -5.15
CA HIS A 161 26.06 -0.08 -4.86
C HIS A 161 27.29 -0.97 -5.01
N ASN A 162 27.18 -2.14 -5.63
CA ASN A 162 28.28 -3.12 -5.81
C ASN A 162 28.93 -3.55 -4.47
N LEU A 163 28.11 -3.72 -3.43
CA LEU A 163 28.49 -4.20 -2.09
C LEU A 163 27.88 -5.59 -1.79
N ARG A 164 27.50 -6.34 -2.83
CA ARG A 164 26.86 -7.66 -2.73
C ARG A 164 27.69 -8.64 -1.90
N ASP A 165 29.00 -8.70 -2.14
CA ASP A 165 29.94 -9.59 -1.44
C ASP A 165 29.99 -9.31 0.08
N ASP A 166 29.84 -8.04 0.49
CA ASP A 166 29.80 -7.66 1.90
C ASP A 166 28.52 -8.18 2.56
N PHE A 167 27.39 -8.04 1.87
CA PHE A 167 26.11 -8.59 2.32
C PHE A 167 26.16 -10.11 2.40
N GLU A 168 26.69 -10.81 1.39
CA GLU A 168 26.73 -12.28 1.35
C GLU A 168 27.55 -12.87 2.51
N ARG A 169 28.67 -12.25 2.88
CA ARG A 169 29.46 -12.68 4.06
C ARG A 169 28.67 -12.56 5.37
N LYS A 170 27.87 -11.51 5.52
CA LYS A 170 26.97 -11.34 6.67
C LYS A 170 25.82 -12.35 6.59
N TYR A 171 25.23 -12.51 5.41
CA TYR A 171 24.13 -13.42 5.13
C TYR A 171 24.47 -14.87 5.47
N ASP A 172 25.69 -15.32 5.15
CA ASP A 172 26.16 -16.67 5.43
C ASP A 172 26.20 -17.01 6.92
N SER A 173 26.27 -16.02 7.79
CA SER A 173 26.26 -16.19 9.25
C SER A 173 24.86 -16.35 9.85
N LEU A 174 23.79 -16.09 9.07
CA LEU A 174 22.41 -16.20 9.55
C LEU A 174 22.00 -17.65 9.81
N GLU A 175 21.06 -17.82 10.75
CA GLU A 175 20.48 -19.12 11.02
C GLU A 175 19.62 -19.61 9.84
N ARG A 176 19.46 -20.93 9.71
CA ARG A 176 18.77 -21.54 8.57
C ARG A 176 17.35 -20.99 8.36
N GLN A 177 16.58 -20.81 9.44
CA GLN A 177 15.20 -20.30 9.35
C GLN A 177 15.15 -18.85 8.88
N GLU A 178 16.09 -18.02 9.32
CA GLU A 178 16.21 -16.62 8.89
C GLU A 178 16.58 -16.54 7.41
N LYS A 179 17.52 -17.38 6.96
CA LYS A 179 17.88 -17.51 5.53
C LYS A 179 16.69 -17.88 4.67
N GLU A 180 15.93 -18.91 5.06
CA GLU A 180 14.73 -19.33 4.32
C GLU A 180 13.71 -18.18 4.15
N ALA A 181 13.52 -17.36 5.19
CA ALA A 181 12.64 -16.19 5.12
C ALA A 181 13.19 -15.10 4.18
N VAL A 182 14.49 -14.80 4.26
CA VAL A 182 15.16 -13.80 3.40
C VAL A 182 15.16 -14.25 1.94
N ASP A 183 15.52 -15.51 1.67
CA ASP A 183 15.48 -16.11 0.33
C ASP A 183 14.08 -16.01 -0.27
N SER A 184 13.02 -16.22 0.53
CA SER A 184 11.65 -16.09 0.06
C SER A 184 11.34 -14.70 -0.50
N VAL A 185 11.78 -13.64 0.19
CA VAL A 185 11.56 -12.25 -0.25
C VAL A 185 12.45 -11.88 -1.43
N ILE A 186 13.71 -12.35 -1.44
CA ILE A 186 14.63 -12.16 -2.57
C ILE A 186 14.06 -12.81 -3.83
N ASN A 187 13.61 -14.07 -3.74
CA ASN A 187 13.02 -14.79 -4.87
C ASN A 187 11.75 -14.10 -5.38
N PHE A 188 10.90 -13.60 -4.48
CA PHE A 188 9.73 -12.81 -4.86
C PHE A 188 10.13 -11.52 -5.61
N SER A 189 11.16 -10.82 -5.13
CA SER A 189 11.71 -9.61 -5.77
C SER A 189 12.30 -9.89 -7.16
N GLN A 190 12.96 -11.03 -7.34
CA GLN A 190 13.45 -11.46 -8.65
C GLN A 190 12.31 -11.86 -9.60
N GLU A 191 11.25 -12.48 -9.06
CA GLU A 191 10.13 -12.94 -9.87
C GLU A 191 9.20 -11.80 -10.30
N TYR A 192 8.89 -10.87 -9.39
CA TYR A 192 7.84 -9.85 -9.56
C TYR A 192 8.34 -8.40 -9.52
N GLY A 193 9.64 -8.18 -9.28
CA GLY A 193 10.25 -6.86 -9.21
C GLY A 193 10.24 -6.22 -7.82
N ASN A 194 11.11 -5.23 -7.65
CA ASN A 194 11.30 -4.53 -6.37
C ASN A 194 10.05 -3.76 -5.92
N LEU A 195 9.33 -3.17 -6.88
CA LEU A 195 8.13 -2.40 -6.59
C LEU A 195 6.99 -3.29 -6.06
N ALA A 196 6.78 -4.45 -6.68
CA ALA A 196 5.82 -5.44 -6.20
C ALA A 196 6.18 -5.92 -4.79
N THR A 197 7.47 -6.11 -4.53
CA THR A 197 7.97 -6.54 -3.21
C THR A 197 7.72 -5.48 -2.13
N MET A 198 7.97 -4.20 -2.43
CA MET A 198 7.61 -3.11 -1.50
C MET A 198 6.11 -3.12 -1.17
N TYR A 199 5.27 -3.27 -2.18
CA TYR A 199 3.83 -3.24 -1.98
C TYR A 199 3.26 -4.48 -1.30
N SER A 200 3.87 -5.66 -1.49
CA SER A 200 3.52 -6.89 -0.76
C SER A 200 3.93 -6.81 0.72
N GLN A 201 4.99 -6.07 1.04
CA GLN A 201 5.39 -5.77 2.42
C GLN A 201 4.55 -4.68 3.09
N GLY A 202 3.56 -4.11 2.39
CA GLY A 202 2.60 -3.14 2.94
C GLY A 202 3.04 -1.68 2.89
N MET A 203 4.06 -1.37 2.07
CA MET A 203 4.53 -0.01 1.88
C MET A 203 3.49 0.85 1.14
N ALA A 204 3.48 2.16 1.44
CA ALA A 204 2.62 3.14 0.81
C ALA A 204 2.80 3.16 -0.72
N ARG A 205 1.69 3.27 -1.44
CA ARG A 205 1.61 3.21 -2.91
C ARG A 205 1.38 4.60 -3.49
N ARG A 206 2.37 5.14 -4.21
CA ARG A 206 2.24 6.38 -5.01
C ARG A 206 1.98 6.02 -6.47
N THR A 207 0.71 5.78 -6.80
CA THR A 207 0.29 5.24 -8.10
C THR A 207 0.25 6.31 -9.19
N THR A 208 1.37 6.50 -9.88
CA THR A 208 1.40 7.22 -11.18
C THR A 208 1.30 6.22 -12.34
N PRO A 209 0.79 6.63 -13.52
CA PRO A 209 0.77 5.78 -14.70
C PRO A 209 2.12 5.15 -15.02
N GLU A 210 3.22 5.89 -14.93
CA GLU A 210 4.57 5.42 -15.25
C GLU A 210 5.01 4.31 -14.27
N ARG A 211 4.76 4.51 -12.98
CA ARG A 211 5.14 3.55 -11.93
C ARG A 211 4.30 2.28 -12.02
N VAL A 212 3.01 2.44 -12.26
CA VAL A 212 2.10 1.31 -12.45
C VAL A 212 2.42 0.55 -13.73
N LYS A 213 2.85 1.24 -14.80
CA LYS A 213 3.36 0.59 -16.01
C LYS A 213 4.54 -0.33 -15.68
N GLY A 214 5.56 0.20 -15.00
CA GLY A 214 6.73 -0.60 -14.58
C GLY A 214 6.33 -1.81 -13.73
N LEU A 215 5.43 -1.61 -12.75
CA LEU A 215 4.88 -2.71 -11.94
C LEU A 215 4.24 -3.80 -12.80
N LEU A 216 3.42 -3.41 -13.78
CA LEU A 216 2.74 -4.36 -14.65
C LEU A 216 3.72 -5.10 -15.56
N GLU A 217 4.75 -4.41 -16.08
CA GLU A 217 5.80 -5.01 -16.90
C GLU A 217 6.59 -6.06 -16.12
N ASP A 218 6.91 -5.80 -14.85
CA ASP A 218 7.60 -6.77 -13.98
C ASP A 218 6.71 -7.97 -13.63
N VAL A 219 5.44 -7.74 -13.28
CA VAL A 219 4.52 -8.79 -12.81
C VAL A 219 4.01 -9.67 -13.96
N TYR A 220 3.63 -9.06 -15.08
CA TYR A 220 3.00 -9.77 -16.20
C TYR A 220 3.98 -10.13 -17.31
N LYS A 221 5.13 -9.46 -17.41
CA LYS A 221 6.18 -9.74 -18.40
C LYS A 221 5.60 -9.87 -19.81
N ASP A 222 5.88 -10.98 -20.49
CA ASP A 222 5.42 -11.28 -21.84
C ASP A 222 3.89 -11.33 -22.01
N LYS A 223 3.13 -11.46 -20.92
CA LYS A 223 1.65 -11.50 -20.97
C LYS A 223 1.04 -10.15 -21.38
N LEU A 224 1.82 -9.06 -21.36
CA LEU A 224 1.34 -7.74 -21.80
C LEU A 224 1.39 -7.52 -23.32
N LYS A 225 2.01 -8.42 -24.10
CA LYS A 225 2.22 -8.24 -25.55
C LYS A 225 0.91 -8.03 -26.34
N ASP A 226 -0.17 -8.68 -25.91
CA ASP A 226 -1.48 -8.62 -26.58
C ASP A 226 -2.46 -7.61 -25.94
N VAL A 227 -1.95 -6.71 -25.09
CA VAL A 227 -2.76 -5.69 -24.44
C VAL A 227 -3.08 -4.56 -25.43
N ARG A 228 -4.37 -4.30 -25.61
CA ARG A 228 -4.90 -3.15 -26.35
C ARG A 228 -4.71 -1.87 -25.55
N PHE A 229 -5.09 -1.84 -24.28
CA PHE A 229 -4.80 -0.74 -23.36
C PHE A 229 -4.94 -1.18 -21.90
N ALA A 230 -4.31 -0.42 -21.00
CA ALA A 230 -4.46 -0.55 -19.56
C ALA A 230 -4.80 0.80 -18.92
N LEU A 231 -5.68 0.79 -17.91
CA LEU A 231 -6.13 1.96 -17.16
C LEU A 231 -5.91 1.75 -15.66
N LEU A 232 -5.46 2.79 -14.97
CA LEU A 232 -5.41 2.87 -13.51
C LEU A 232 -6.72 3.51 -13.02
N TYR A 233 -7.45 2.84 -12.14
CA TYR A 233 -8.70 3.35 -11.59
C TYR A 233 -8.77 3.13 -10.07
N GLY A 234 -9.96 3.26 -9.46
CA GLY A 234 -10.16 3.03 -8.04
C GLY A 234 -9.83 4.24 -7.15
N SER A 235 -9.66 4.00 -5.84
CA SER A 235 -9.48 5.07 -4.86
C SER A 235 -8.11 5.75 -4.92
N LYS A 236 -7.08 5.03 -5.41
CA LYS A 236 -5.67 5.45 -5.41
C LYS A 236 -5.14 5.86 -4.03
N ASN A 237 -5.79 5.41 -2.95
CA ASN A 237 -5.32 5.66 -1.59
C ASN A 237 -4.00 4.92 -1.34
N GLU A 238 -3.10 5.54 -0.58
CA GLU A 238 -1.73 5.04 -0.38
C GLU A 238 -1.65 3.61 0.16
N PHE A 239 -2.66 3.17 0.92
CA PHE A 239 -2.69 1.84 1.53
C PHE A 239 -3.82 0.95 0.99
N SER A 240 -4.53 1.37 -0.06
CA SER A 240 -5.44 0.49 -0.79
C SER A 240 -4.67 -0.36 -1.81
N ASP A 241 -5.32 -1.40 -2.30
CA ASP A 241 -4.91 -2.11 -3.51
C ASP A 241 -4.88 -1.17 -4.73
N ILE A 242 -4.14 -1.60 -5.75
CA ILE A 242 -4.03 -0.94 -7.04
C ILE A 242 -5.02 -1.59 -8.00
N ASP A 243 -6.03 -0.83 -8.38
CA ASP A 243 -7.08 -1.22 -9.32
C ASP A 243 -6.66 -0.96 -10.78
N ILE A 244 -6.48 -2.03 -11.56
CA ILE A 244 -6.12 -1.95 -12.98
C ILE A 244 -7.18 -2.57 -13.87
N PHE A 245 -7.54 -1.86 -14.93
CA PHE A 245 -8.44 -2.35 -15.96
C PHE A 245 -7.67 -2.53 -17.27
N ILE A 246 -7.52 -3.78 -17.72
CA ILE A 246 -6.74 -4.13 -18.91
C ILE A 246 -7.67 -4.73 -19.96
N VAL A 247 -7.48 -4.33 -21.21
CA VAL A 247 -8.14 -4.94 -22.36
C VAL A 247 -7.09 -5.60 -23.25
N GLY A 248 -7.20 -6.89 -23.52
CA GLY A 248 -6.24 -7.65 -24.32
C GLY A 248 -6.82 -8.96 -24.85
N GLU A 249 -6.15 -9.60 -25.81
CA GLU A 249 -6.71 -10.79 -26.49
C GLU A 249 -6.82 -12.02 -25.57
N ASN A 250 -5.89 -12.17 -24.61
CA ASN A 250 -5.79 -13.31 -23.71
C ASN A 250 -5.94 -12.88 -22.25
N PRO A 251 -7.17 -12.64 -21.74
CA PRO A 251 -7.36 -12.16 -20.38
C PRO A 251 -6.91 -13.20 -19.34
N GLN A 252 -5.98 -12.81 -18.48
CA GLN A 252 -5.55 -13.57 -17.31
C GLN A 252 -5.67 -12.68 -16.08
N GLU A 253 -6.82 -12.75 -15.41
CA GLU A 253 -7.00 -12.06 -14.13
C GLU A 253 -5.97 -12.60 -13.13
N SER A 254 -5.32 -11.68 -12.42
CA SER A 254 -4.48 -12.00 -11.27
C SER A 254 -4.82 -11.04 -10.16
N HIS A 255 -4.92 -11.60 -8.97
CA HIS A 255 -5.26 -10.89 -7.76
C HIS A 255 -4.16 -11.14 -6.73
N SER A 256 -3.65 -10.07 -6.15
CA SER A 256 -2.84 -10.09 -4.94
C SER A 256 -3.41 -9.09 -3.94
N ASP A 257 -2.94 -9.11 -2.70
CA ASP A 257 -3.38 -8.18 -1.65
C ASP A 257 -3.06 -6.70 -1.96
N PHE A 258 -2.26 -6.43 -3.00
CA PHE A 258 -1.86 -5.08 -3.39
C PHE A 258 -2.22 -4.70 -4.84
N LEU A 259 -2.62 -5.65 -5.69
CA LEU A 259 -2.91 -5.42 -7.11
C LEU A 259 -4.15 -6.21 -7.53
N ASP A 260 -5.21 -5.50 -7.90
CA ASP A 260 -6.41 -6.07 -8.50
C ASP A 260 -6.45 -5.71 -9.99
N ALA A 261 -6.02 -6.65 -10.83
CA ALA A 261 -5.99 -6.46 -12.27
C ALA A 261 -7.15 -7.20 -12.94
N LYS A 262 -8.15 -6.42 -13.34
CA LYS A 262 -9.26 -6.93 -14.13
C LYS A 262 -8.91 -6.89 -15.62
N MET A 263 -8.81 -8.08 -16.21
CA MET A 263 -8.57 -8.23 -17.65
C MET A 263 -9.84 -8.57 -18.43
N GLN A 264 -10.07 -7.90 -19.55
CA GLN A 264 -11.19 -8.18 -20.46
C GLN A 264 -10.71 -8.42 -21.89
N SER A 265 -11.39 -9.33 -22.60
CA SER A 265 -11.21 -9.43 -24.05
C SER A 265 -11.84 -8.23 -24.77
N PRO A 266 -11.44 -7.90 -26.01
CA PRO A 266 -12.14 -6.91 -26.84
C PRO A 266 -13.62 -7.26 -27.06
N ARG A 267 -14.00 -8.54 -26.98
CA ARG A 267 -15.40 -8.98 -27.03
C ARG A 267 -16.14 -8.60 -25.74
N ASP A 268 -15.52 -8.82 -24.59
CA ASP A 268 -16.12 -8.49 -23.29
C ASP A 268 -16.23 -6.98 -23.09
N LEU A 269 -15.23 -6.21 -23.50
CA LEU A 269 -15.31 -4.75 -23.53
C LEU A 269 -16.52 -4.28 -24.35
N ARG A 270 -16.66 -4.78 -25.59
CA ARG A 270 -17.80 -4.42 -26.46
C ARG A 270 -19.14 -4.78 -25.84
N LYS A 271 -19.24 -5.94 -25.19
CA LYS A 271 -20.45 -6.37 -24.48
C LYS A 271 -20.73 -5.50 -23.26
N GLY A 272 -19.69 -5.14 -22.50
CA GLY A 272 -19.78 -4.24 -21.35
C GLY A 272 -20.24 -2.85 -21.74
N ILE A 273 -19.66 -2.28 -22.80
CA ILE A 273 -20.09 -1.01 -23.41
C ILE A 273 -21.56 -1.12 -23.82
N LYS A 274 -21.93 -2.10 -24.65
CA LYS A 274 -23.31 -2.26 -25.15
C LYS A 274 -24.36 -2.32 -24.03
N ASN A 275 -24.03 -2.99 -22.93
CA ASN A 275 -24.95 -3.17 -21.81
C ASN A 275 -24.84 -2.09 -20.74
N PHE A 276 -24.01 -1.07 -20.94
CA PHE A 276 -23.67 -0.08 -19.91
C PHE A 276 -23.27 -0.75 -18.58
N ASP A 277 -22.45 -1.80 -18.63
CA ASP A 277 -22.05 -2.56 -17.44
C ASP A 277 -21.13 -1.70 -16.55
N VAL A 278 -21.54 -1.44 -15.31
CA VAL A 278 -20.81 -0.58 -14.36
C VAL A 278 -19.36 -1.03 -14.14
N ARG A 279 -19.09 -2.35 -14.18
CA ARG A 279 -17.73 -2.88 -14.02
C ARG A 279 -16.84 -2.61 -15.24
N THR A 280 -17.42 -2.19 -16.36
CA THR A 280 -16.70 -1.80 -17.58
C THR A 280 -16.69 -0.28 -17.71
N LEU A 281 -17.82 0.38 -17.45
CA LEU A 281 -17.97 1.82 -17.64
C LEU A 281 -17.16 2.64 -16.63
N ILE A 282 -17.19 2.29 -15.35
CA ILE A 282 -16.48 3.04 -14.31
C ILE A 282 -14.98 3.14 -14.62
N PRO A 283 -14.24 2.03 -14.84
CA PRO A 283 -12.84 2.13 -15.21
C PRO A 283 -12.63 2.79 -16.58
N LEU A 284 -13.48 2.53 -17.58
CA LEU A 284 -13.31 3.10 -18.92
C LEU A 284 -13.49 4.63 -18.94
N MET A 285 -14.36 5.17 -18.11
CA MET A 285 -14.71 6.60 -18.14
C MET A 285 -13.88 7.45 -17.20
N ASN A 286 -13.48 6.89 -16.05
CA ASN A 286 -12.74 7.61 -15.00
C ASN A 286 -11.30 7.11 -14.82
N GLY A 287 -10.92 6.02 -15.49
CA GLY A 287 -9.59 5.47 -15.43
C GLY A 287 -8.57 6.38 -16.11
N GLU A 288 -7.38 6.43 -15.53
CA GLU A 288 -6.23 7.13 -16.07
C GLU A 288 -5.48 6.18 -17.02
N PHE A 289 -5.18 6.65 -18.22
CA PHE A 289 -4.51 5.85 -19.24
C PHE A 289 -3.07 5.54 -18.83
N ILE A 290 -2.69 4.26 -18.86
CA ILE A 290 -1.33 3.81 -18.51
C ILE A 290 -0.51 3.58 -19.79
N PHE A 291 -0.93 2.62 -20.63
CA PHE A 291 -0.25 2.28 -21.88
C PHE A 291 -1.18 1.57 -22.87
N GLY A 292 -0.71 1.41 -24.12
CA GLY A 292 -1.38 0.71 -25.21
C GLY A 292 -1.80 1.63 -26.37
N ASN A 293 -2.83 1.20 -27.11
CA ASN A 293 -3.43 1.95 -28.21
C ASN A 293 -4.42 3.00 -27.69
N ARG A 294 -3.98 4.25 -27.66
CA ARG A 294 -4.78 5.39 -27.18
C ARG A 294 -6.02 5.65 -28.03
N ASP A 295 -5.93 5.50 -29.35
CA ASP A 295 -7.07 5.71 -30.24
C ASP A 295 -8.17 4.68 -30.00
N TYR A 296 -7.81 3.42 -29.77
CA TYR A 296 -8.78 2.37 -29.44
C TYR A 296 -9.49 2.64 -28.12
N PHE A 297 -8.75 3.12 -27.11
CA PHE A 297 -9.31 3.55 -25.84
C PHE A 297 -10.30 4.72 -26.02
N GLU A 298 -9.90 5.79 -26.70
CA GLU A 298 -10.77 6.95 -26.90
C GLU A 298 -12.00 6.60 -27.76
N GLN A 299 -11.84 5.79 -28.80
CA GLN A 299 -12.98 5.26 -29.58
C GLN A 299 -13.95 4.45 -28.71
N SER A 300 -13.43 3.69 -27.74
CA SER A 300 -14.25 2.92 -26.82
C SER A 300 -15.04 3.84 -25.87
N ARG A 301 -14.44 4.92 -25.36
CA ARG A 301 -15.15 5.96 -24.60
C ARG A 301 -16.22 6.66 -25.43
N GLN A 302 -15.90 7.05 -26.65
CA GLN A 302 -16.85 7.71 -27.54
C GLN A 302 -18.06 6.82 -27.85
N LYS A 303 -17.88 5.50 -27.98
CA LYS A 303 -19.00 4.55 -28.13
C LYS A 303 -19.93 4.54 -26.93
N VAL A 304 -19.42 4.63 -25.70
CA VAL A 304 -20.25 4.73 -24.48
C VAL A 304 -21.11 5.99 -24.52
N LEU A 305 -20.52 7.12 -24.94
CA LEU A 305 -21.19 8.42 -24.99
C LEU A 305 -22.23 8.51 -26.10
N SER A 306 -21.95 7.95 -27.28
CA SER A 306 -22.80 8.11 -28.47
C SER A 306 -23.87 7.02 -28.64
N GLN A 307 -23.66 5.82 -28.08
CA GLN A 307 -24.63 4.73 -28.28
C GLN A 307 -25.96 5.04 -27.59
N PRO A 308 -27.11 4.66 -28.19
CA PRO A 308 -28.40 4.79 -27.55
C PRO A 308 -28.52 3.86 -26.35
N ILE A 309 -29.27 4.29 -25.35
CA ILE A 309 -29.64 3.44 -24.22
C ILE A 309 -30.68 2.44 -24.71
N SER A 310 -30.45 1.15 -24.44
CA SER A 310 -31.35 0.06 -24.86
C SER A 310 -32.05 -0.56 -23.66
N GLU A 311 -33.22 -1.15 -23.90
CA GLU A 311 -33.95 -1.94 -22.90
C GLU A 311 -33.12 -3.14 -22.42
N GLU A 312 -32.32 -3.73 -23.30
CA GLU A 312 -31.41 -4.83 -22.96
C GLU A 312 -30.35 -4.38 -21.93
N ALA A 313 -29.81 -3.17 -22.07
CA ALA A 313 -28.85 -2.62 -21.10
C ALA A 313 -29.49 -2.38 -19.73
N ILE A 314 -30.72 -1.86 -19.69
CA ILE A 314 -31.47 -1.65 -18.45
C ILE A 314 -31.75 -3.01 -17.77
N LYS A 315 -32.25 -3.99 -18.52
CA LYS A 315 -32.51 -5.35 -18.02
C LYS A 315 -31.23 -6.04 -17.53
N HIS A 316 -30.11 -5.83 -18.22
CA HIS A 316 -28.80 -6.35 -17.82
C HIS A 316 -28.39 -5.83 -16.44
N ASN A 317 -28.47 -4.51 -16.23
CA ASN A 317 -28.10 -3.89 -14.97
C ASN A 317 -29.03 -4.32 -13.82
N LEU A 318 -30.35 -4.42 -14.06
CA LEU A 318 -31.29 -4.97 -13.06
C LEU A 318 -30.96 -6.42 -12.70
N LYS A 319 -30.70 -7.26 -13.71
CA LYS A 319 -30.34 -8.66 -13.50
C LYS A 319 -29.08 -8.79 -12.63
N TRP A 320 -28.06 -7.98 -12.88
CA TRP A 320 -26.84 -7.98 -12.08
C TRP A 320 -27.03 -7.43 -10.67
N SER A 321 -27.87 -6.41 -10.51
CA SER A 321 -28.25 -5.93 -9.18
C SER A 321 -28.86 -7.05 -8.33
N PHE A 322 -29.86 -7.76 -8.85
CA PHE A 322 -30.47 -8.89 -8.14
C PHE A 322 -29.48 -10.02 -7.88
N ARG A 323 -28.59 -10.31 -8.83
CA ARG A 323 -27.52 -11.31 -8.63
C ARG A 323 -26.60 -10.92 -7.48
N MET A 324 -26.19 -9.65 -7.40
CA MET A 324 -25.30 -9.15 -6.35
C MET A 324 -26.02 -9.13 -4.99
N GLN A 325 -27.30 -8.78 -4.96
CA GLN A 325 -28.12 -8.89 -3.76
C GLN A 325 -28.18 -10.34 -3.24
N ARG A 326 -28.36 -11.31 -4.14
CA ARG A 326 -28.35 -12.72 -3.74
C ARG A 326 -27.00 -13.16 -3.19
N LEU A 327 -25.89 -12.76 -3.83
CA LEU A 327 -24.54 -13.05 -3.34
C LEU A 327 -24.27 -12.41 -1.97
N ARG A 328 -24.76 -11.19 -1.73
CA ARG A 328 -24.71 -10.55 -0.40
C ARG A 328 -25.40 -11.41 0.65
N ASP A 329 -26.61 -11.90 0.36
CA ASP A 329 -27.40 -12.71 1.29
C ASP A 329 -26.74 -14.07 1.57
N GLU A 330 -26.21 -14.71 0.53
CA GLU A 330 -25.42 -15.95 0.60
C GLU A 330 -24.15 -15.78 1.46
N ASN A 331 -23.56 -14.58 1.49
CA ASN A 331 -22.34 -14.26 2.25
C ASN A 331 -22.63 -13.43 3.51
N SER A 332 -23.81 -13.58 4.11
CA SER A 332 -24.27 -12.76 5.26
C SER A 332 -23.34 -12.77 6.49
N LYS A 333 -22.53 -13.83 6.66
CA LYS A 333 -21.58 -14.01 7.78
C LYS A 333 -20.20 -13.41 7.51
N ASP A 334 -19.87 -13.10 6.26
CA ASP A 334 -18.62 -12.45 5.89
C ASP A 334 -18.91 -10.97 5.65
N ASP A 335 -18.58 -10.13 6.63
CA ASP A 335 -18.85 -8.69 6.56
C ASP A 335 -18.19 -8.02 5.34
N PHE A 336 -17.00 -8.47 4.95
CA PHE A 336 -16.29 -7.92 3.80
C PHE A 336 -17.02 -8.24 2.49
N LEU A 337 -17.31 -9.53 2.25
CA LEU A 337 -18.02 -9.95 1.03
C LEU A 337 -19.45 -9.40 1.00
N ARG A 338 -20.15 -9.39 2.14
CA ARG A 338 -21.49 -8.79 2.26
C ARG A 338 -21.48 -7.33 1.85
N ASN A 339 -20.56 -6.53 2.39
CA ASN A 339 -20.46 -5.10 2.08
C ASN A 339 -20.04 -4.87 0.61
N LYS A 340 -19.13 -5.68 0.07
CA LYS A 340 -18.72 -5.64 -1.34
C LYS A 340 -19.92 -5.88 -2.27
N PHE A 341 -20.68 -6.94 -2.04
CA PHE A 341 -21.83 -7.29 -2.87
C PHE A 341 -23.00 -6.31 -2.70
N GLU A 342 -23.23 -5.76 -1.50
CA GLU A 342 -24.21 -4.70 -1.29
C GLU A 342 -23.87 -3.46 -2.13
N GLY A 343 -22.60 -3.02 -2.10
CA GLY A 343 -22.14 -1.88 -2.89
C GLY A 343 -22.38 -2.09 -4.39
N TYR A 344 -22.06 -3.28 -4.92
CA TYR A 344 -22.32 -3.60 -6.33
C TYR A 344 -23.82 -3.66 -6.65
N SER A 345 -24.63 -4.28 -5.77
CA SER A 345 -26.08 -4.36 -5.94
C SER A 345 -26.72 -2.98 -6.10
N GLN A 346 -26.36 -2.05 -5.21
CA GLN A 346 -26.84 -0.67 -5.24
C GLN A 346 -26.36 0.07 -6.49
N THR A 347 -25.09 -0.10 -6.86
CA THR A 347 -24.51 0.57 -8.05
C THR A 347 -25.20 0.13 -9.34
N TYR A 348 -25.40 -1.19 -9.52
CA TYR A 348 -26.12 -1.72 -10.68
C TYR A 348 -27.59 -1.27 -10.71
N LEU A 349 -28.27 -1.24 -9.56
CA LEU A 349 -29.66 -0.77 -9.47
C LEU A 349 -29.76 0.70 -9.87
N ALA A 350 -28.92 1.55 -9.28
CA ALA A 350 -28.87 2.97 -9.59
C ALA A 350 -28.63 3.20 -11.08
N ASN A 351 -27.68 2.48 -11.68
CA ASN A 351 -27.39 2.61 -13.10
C ASN A 351 -28.61 2.25 -13.96
N ALA A 352 -29.32 1.16 -13.63
CA ALA A 352 -30.56 0.82 -14.34
C ALA A 352 -31.64 1.91 -14.26
N LEU A 353 -31.81 2.55 -13.09
CA LEU A 353 -32.79 3.62 -12.89
C LEU A 353 -32.42 4.88 -13.67
N VAL A 354 -31.14 5.26 -13.65
CA VAL A 354 -30.60 6.40 -14.41
C VAL A 354 -30.78 6.18 -15.91
N LEU A 355 -30.45 4.98 -16.41
CA LEU A 355 -30.61 4.62 -17.81
C LEU A 355 -32.08 4.68 -18.26
N ARG A 356 -33.04 4.26 -17.42
CA ARG A 356 -34.48 4.40 -17.71
C ARG A 356 -34.93 5.84 -17.91
N GLN A 357 -34.26 6.80 -17.28
CA GLN A 357 -34.53 8.23 -17.46
C GLN A 357 -33.76 8.83 -18.65
N GLY A 358 -33.10 8.02 -19.48
CA GLY A 358 -32.30 8.48 -20.60
C GLY A 358 -30.96 9.13 -20.20
N LYS A 359 -30.57 9.03 -18.92
CA LYS A 359 -29.33 9.62 -18.38
C LYS A 359 -28.20 8.60 -18.35
N ARG A 360 -26.97 9.10 -18.22
CA ARG A 360 -25.76 8.28 -18.04
C ARG A 360 -24.93 8.90 -16.91
N LEU A 361 -24.58 8.10 -15.91
CA LEU A 361 -23.66 8.47 -14.84
C LEU A 361 -22.50 7.47 -14.86
N PHE A 362 -21.29 7.94 -14.63
CA PHE A 362 -20.08 7.17 -14.89
C PHE A 362 -19.24 6.90 -13.65
N THR A 363 -19.55 7.51 -12.50
CA THR A 363 -18.88 7.25 -11.23
C THR A 363 -19.79 6.44 -10.30
N LYS A 364 -19.19 5.71 -9.35
CA LYS A 364 -19.95 4.98 -8.33
C LYS A 364 -20.68 5.98 -7.42
N GLU A 365 -20.00 7.07 -7.08
CA GLU A 365 -20.46 8.12 -6.20
C GLU A 365 -21.72 8.79 -6.76
N ASP A 366 -21.70 9.20 -8.04
CA ASP A 366 -22.87 9.81 -8.70
C ASP A 366 -24.06 8.86 -8.74
N LEU A 367 -23.82 7.59 -9.04
CA LEU A 367 -24.86 6.55 -9.07
C LEU A 367 -25.49 6.35 -7.68
N LEU A 368 -24.68 6.26 -6.63
CA LEU A 368 -25.18 6.10 -5.26
C LEU A 368 -25.91 7.35 -4.77
N SER A 369 -25.38 8.55 -5.04
CA SER A 369 -26.03 9.82 -4.72
C SER A 369 -27.39 9.95 -5.40
N TYR A 370 -27.48 9.56 -6.67
CA TYR A 370 -28.75 9.55 -7.41
C TYR A 370 -29.79 8.61 -6.77
N SER A 371 -29.40 7.39 -6.40
CA SER A 371 -30.31 6.43 -5.75
C SER A 371 -30.86 6.94 -4.41
N GLN A 372 -30.04 7.68 -3.65
CA GLN A 372 -30.46 8.29 -2.39
C GLN A 372 -31.45 9.45 -2.58
N GLN A 373 -31.32 10.22 -3.67
CA GLN A 373 -32.25 11.31 -4.00
C GLN A 373 -33.62 10.77 -4.44
N GLU A 374 -33.66 9.73 -5.27
CA GLU A 374 -34.92 9.07 -5.67
C GLU A 374 -35.67 8.47 -4.47
N LYS A 375 -34.96 7.85 -3.50
CA LYS A 375 -35.57 7.36 -2.25
C LYS A 375 -36.21 8.48 -1.41
N LYS A 376 -35.69 9.72 -1.47
CA LYS A 376 -36.28 10.87 -0.77
C LYS A 376 -37.52 11.42 -1.49
N ILE A 377 -37.62 11.26 -2.81
CA ILE A 377 -38.76 11.75 -3.61
C ILE A 377 -39.97 10.81 -3.50
N GLN A 378 -39.78 9.52 -3.16
CA GLN A 378 -40.87 8.55 -2.98
C GLN A 378 -41.70 8.69 -1.68
N LEU A 379 -41.49 9.73 -0.86
CA LEU A 379 -42.32 10.01 0.34
C LEU A 379 -43.23 11.23 0.14
N LYS A 380 -44.16 11.15 -0.82
CA LYS A 380 -45.41 11.95 -0.82
C LYS A 380 -46.55 11.13 -1.44
N GLY A 381 -47.21 10.32 -0.63
CA GLY A 381 -48.39 9.55 -1.04
C GLY A 381 -49.18 8.97 0.13
N GLY A 382 -50.19 9.71 0.60
CA GLY A 382 -51.17 9.32 1.61
C GLY A 382 -50.84 9.87 3.00
N THR A 383 -51.62 10.72 3.66
CA THR A 383 -53.08 10.85 3.69
C THR A 383 -53.49 12.28 4.04
N GLU A 384 -54.29 12.93 3.20
CA GLU A 384 -55.28 13.90 3.67
C GLU A 384 -56.65 13.38 3.25
N LYS A 385 -57.33 12.74 4.21
CA LYS A 385 -58.77 12.56 4.14
C LYS A 385 -59.38 13.94 4.32
N ASN A 386 -60.03 14.44 3.28
CA ASN A 386 -61.00 15.53 3.41
C ASN A 386 -62.10 15.05 4.37
N ALA A 387 -62.19 15.71 5.52
CA ALA A 387 -63.35 15.68 6.37
C ALA A 387 -64.37 16.68 5.81
N THR A 388 -65.52 16.17 5.41
CA THR A 388 -66.81 16.89 5.43
C THR A 388 -67.74 16.10 6.34
#